data_AF-A0A520HQ80-F1
#
_entry.id   AF-A0A520HQ80-F1
#
_cell.length_a   1.000
_cell.length_b   1.000
_cell.length_c   1.000
_cell.angle_alpha   90.00
_cell.angle_beta   90.00
_cell.angle_gamma   90.00
#
_symmetry.space_group_name_H-M   'P 1'
#
loop_
_entity.id
_entity.type
_entity.pdbx_description
1 polymer ?
#
loop_
_entity_poly.entity_id
_entity_poly.type
_entity_poly.pdbx_seq_one_letter_code
_entity_poly.pdbx_strand_id
1 'polypeptide(L)'
;VHRNLIKGGIYIYPTTASSPNGKLRLLYECNPMAFIIEQAGGIASNGYHRILEIEPKELHQRTAIFIGSPEMVKIAEALMLEYSDK
;
A
#
# COMPACT_ATOMS: atom_id res chain seq x y z
N VAL A 1 -8.28 -6.28 4.57
CA VAL A 1 -8.78 -4.91 4.27
C VAL A 1 -10.20 -4.67 4.77
N HIS A 2 -11.21 -5.50 4.45
CA HIS A 2 -12.62 -5.29 4.85
C HIS A 2 -12.83 -4.93 6.34
N ARG A 3 -12.24 -5.70 7.27
CA ARG A 3 -12.31 -5.39 8.71
C ARG A 3 -11.77 -3.99 9.04
N ASN A 4 -10.61 -3.64 8.50
CA ASN A 4 -9.96 -2.36 8.79
C ASN A 4 -10.73 -1.17 8.18
N LEU A 5 -11.44 -1.38 7.07
CA LEU A 5 -12.35 -0.38 6.52
C LEU A 5 -13.50 -0.05 7.50
N ILE A 6 -14.02 -1.05 8.22
CA ILE A 6 -15.14 -0.88 9.15
C ILE A 6 -14.68 -0.42 10.54
N LYS A 7 -13.56 -0.94 11.03
CA LYS A 7 -13.09 -0.75 12.42
C LYS A 7 -11.91 0.22 12.55
N GLY A 8 -11.40 0.73 11.44
CA GLY A 8 -10.11 1.39 11.41
C GLY A 8 -8.96 0.38 11.52
N GLY A 9 -7.75 0.88 11.29
CA GLY A 9 -6.51 0.10 11.31
C GLY A 9 -5.74 0.16 10.01
N ILE A 10 -4.58 -0.50 9.99
CA ILE A 10 -3.69 -0.59 8.83
C ILE A 10 -3.49 -2.05 8.41
N TYR A 11 -3.38 -2.28 7.10
CA TYR A 11 -2.92 -3.52 6.51
C TYR A 11 -1.60 -3.25 5.79
N ILE A 12 -0.58 -4.06 6.08
CA ILE A 12 0.77 -3.90 5.54
C ILE A 12 1.20 -5.21 4.87
N TYR A 13 1.66 -5.11 3.63
CA TYR A 13 2.33 -6.17 2.90
C TYR A 13 3.59 -5.58 2.24
N PRO A 14 4.73 -5.55 2.96
CA PRO A 14 5.92 -4.85 2.50
C PRO A 14 6.68 -5.72 1.48
N THR A 15 7.83 -5.21 1.04
CA THR A 15 8.83 -6.03 0.34
C THR A 15 9.46 -7.03 1.29
N THR A 16 9.93 -8.16 0.75
CA THR A 16 10.69 -9.17 1.51
C THR A 16 11.81 -9.71 0.62
N ALA A 17 12.76 -10.44 1.19
CA ALA A 17 13.83 -11.08 0.39
C ALA A 17 13.28 -12.01 -0.71
N SER A 18 12.16 -12.71 -0.45
CA SER A 18 11.48 -13.57 -1.43
C SER A 18 10.54 -12.83 -2.38
N SER A 19 10.28 -11.53 -2.15
CA SER A 19 9.40 -10.69 -2.95
C SER A 19 9.92 -9.25 -2.90
N PRO A 20 11.04 -8.97 -3.60
CA PRO A 20 11.74 -7.68 -3.51
C PRO A 20 10.90 -6.51 -4.02
N ASN A 21 9.97 -6.77 -4.93
CA ASN A 21 9.01 -5.78 -5.45
C ASN A 21 7.64 -5.86 -4.74
N GLY A 22 7.56 -6.51 -3.58
CA GLY A 22 6.30 -6.88 -2.94
C GLY A 22 5.63 -8.08 -3.62
N LYS A 23 4.53 -8.55 -3.01
CA LYS A 23 3.87 -9.79 -3.43
C LYS A 23 2.56 -9.58 -4.19
N LEU A 24 1.83 -8.51 -3.86
CA LEU A 24 0.50 -8.23 -4.40
C LEU A 24 0.61 -7.55 -5.76
N ARG A 25 -0.36 -7.78 -6.65
CA ARG A 25 -0.35 -7.22 -8.00
C ARG A 25 -1.02 -5.87 -8.04
N LEU A 26 -0.33 -4.93 -8.69
CA LEU A 26 -0.75 -3.55 -8.80
C LEU A 26 -2.17 -3.44 -9.38
N LEU A 27 -2.42 -4.06 -10.54
CA LEU A 27 -3.64 -3.84 -11.31
C LEU A 27 -4.91 -4.40 -10.67
N TYR A 28 -4.83 -5.60 -10.08
CA TYR A 28 -6.03 -6.36 -9.69
C TYR A 28 -6.04 -6.77 -8.21
N GLU A 29 -5.04 -6.39 -7.42
CA GLU A 29 -5.08 -6.48 -5.96
C GLU A 29 -4.92 -5.09 -5.33
N CYS A 30 -3.91 -4.31 -5.71
CA CYS A 30 -3.62 -3.04 -5.05
C CYS A 30 -4.54 -1.90 -5.51
N ASN A 31 -4.65 -1.65 -6.82
CA ASN A 31 -5.44 -0.54 -7.37
C ASN A 31 -6.93 -0.60 -6.97
N PRO A 32 -7.64 -1.75 -7.07
CA PRO A 32 -9.04 -1.81 -6.68
C PRO A 32 -9.24 -1.52 -5.19
N MET A 33 -8.35 -2.05 -4.34
CA MET A 33 -8.43 -1.85 -2.90
C MET A 33 -8.05 -0.43 -2.50
N ALA A 34 -7.04 0.15 -3.15
CA ALA A 34 -6.64 1.54 -2.97
C ALA A 34 -7.78 2.48 -3.31
N PHE A 35 -8.47 2.27 -4.43
CA PHE A 35 -9.61 3.09 -4.83
C PHE A 35 -10.73 3.05 -3.78
N ILE A 36 -11.11 1.86 -3.30
CA ILE A 36 -12.13 1.73 -2.25
C ILE A 36 -11.73 2.46 -0.97
N ILE A 37 -10.48 2.30 -0.53
CA ILE A 37 -10.01 2.86 0.75
C ILE A 37 -9.87 4.38 0.66
N GLU A 38 -9.38 4.92 -0.45
CA GLU A 38 -9.30 6.37 -0.64
C GLU A 38 -10.70 7.01 -0.73
N GLN A 39 -11.67 6.36 -1.38
CA GLN A 39 -13.07 6.82 -1.36
C GLN A 39 -13.67 6.80 0.05
N ALA A 40 -13.16 5.94 0.94
CA ALA A 40 -13.53 5.91 2.35
C ALA A 40 -12.71 6.89 3.22
N GLY A 41 -11.89 7.77 2.62
CA GLY A 41 -11.05 8.73 3.33
C GLY A 41 -9.77 8.15 3.93
N GLY A 42 -9.42 6.91 3.59
CA GLY A 42 -8.15 6.28 3.96
C GLY A 42 -7.00 6.61 3.00
N ILE A 43 -5.84 6.03 3.25
CA ILE A 43 -4.65 6.16 2.40
C ILE A 43 -4.21 4.77 1.91
N ALA A 44 -3.72 4.71 0.67
CA ALA A 44 -3.09 3.54 0.09
C ALA A 44 -1.75 3.93 -0.56
N SER A 45 -0.64 3.40 -0.02
CA SER A 45 0.73 3.71 -0.44
C SER A 45 1.54 2.42 -0.61
N ASN A 46 2.58 2.43 -1.43
CA ASN A 46 3.57 1.36 -1.46
C ASN A 46 4.68 1.53 -0.39
N GLY A 47 4.53 2.53 0.49
CA GLY A 47 5.50 2.93 1.50
C GLY A 47 6.22 4.23 1.13
N TYR A 48 6.19 4.63 -0.15
CA TYR A 48 6.86 5.83 -0.66
C TYR A 48 6.02 6.64 -1.64
N HIS A 49 5.14 5.97 -2.40
CA HIS A 49 4.31 6.57 -3.43
C HIS A 49 2.86 6.08 -3.29
N ARG A 50 1.91 6.96 -3.60
CA ARG A 50 0.48 6.63 -3.63
C ARG A 50 0.19 5.56 -4.68
N ILE A 51 -0.57 4.52 -4.31
CA ILE A 51 -0.83 3.37 -5.18
C ILE A 51 -1.47 3.77 -6.51
N LEU A 52 -2.48 4.64 -6.47
CA LEU A 52 -3.22 5.04 -7.67
C LEU A 52 -2.46 5.98 -8.62
N GLU A 53 -1.27 6.45 -8.23
CA GLU A 53 -0.40 7.28 -9.08
C GLU A 53 0.73 6.46 -9.73
N ILE A 54 0.84 5.18 -9.40
CA ILE A 54 1.86 4.30 -10.00
C ILE A 54 1.41 3.94 -11.43
N GLU A 55 2.15 4.42 -12.42
CA GLU A 55 1.98 4.02 -13.82
C GLU A 55 2.37 2.52 -13.98
N PRO A 56 1.45 1.64 -14.40
CA PRO A 56 1.74 0.22 -14.57
C PRO A 56 2.65 -0.03 -15.78
N LYS A 57 3.67 -0.87 -15.60
CA LYS A 57 4.63 -1.27 -16.65
C LYS A 57 4.35 -2.65 -17.26
N GLU A 58 3.61 -3.50 -16.55
CA GLU A 58 3.25 -4.85 -17.00
C GLU A 58 1.95 -5.34 -16.31
N LEU A 59 1.29 -6.34 -16.91
CA LEU A 59 0.00 -6.86 -16.44
C LEU A 59 0.08 -7.46 -15.01
N HIS A 60 1.20 -8.11 -14.68
CA HIS A 60 1.37 -8.82 -13.40
C HIS A 60 2.33 -8.10 -12.45
N GLN A 61 2.54 -6.80 -12.66
CA GLN A 61 3.45 -5.98 -11.84
C GLN A 61 3.09 -6.11 -10.37
N ARG A 62 4.09 -6.39 -9.55
CA ARG A 62 3.92 -6.46 -8.09
C ARG A 62 4.32 -5.16 -7.42
N THR A 63 3.72 -4.90 -6.26
CA THR A 63 4.08 -3.79 -5.40
C THR A 63 3.86 -4.13 -3.93
N ALA A 64 4.55 -3.43 -3.03
CA ALA A 64 4.23 -3.41 -1.61
C ALA A 64 2.95 -2.60 -1.39
N ILE A 65 2.26 -2.83 -0.26
CA ILE A 65 1.08 -2.03 0.10
C ILE A 65 1.01 -1.73 1.59
N PHE A 66 0.67 -0.48 1.90
CA PHE A 66 0.37 0.07 3.21
C PHE A 66 -0.96 0.79 3.05
N ILE A 67 -2.04 0.22 3.61
CA ILE A 67 -3.41 0.65 3.29
C ILE A 67 -4.31 0.66 4.53
N GLY A 68 -5.05 1.75 4.73
CA GLY A 68 -6.01 1.87 5.83
C GLY A 68 -6.11 3.29 6.39
N SER A 69 -6.25 3.39 7.71
CA SER A 69 -6.44 4.66 8.42
C SER A 69 -5.30 5.66 8.14
N PRO A 70 -5.60 6.94 7.84
CA PRO A 70 -4.61 7.92 7.39
C PRO A 70 -3.42 8.10 8.33
N GLU A 71 -3.68 8.25 9.63
CA GLU A 71 -2.63 8.48 10.63
C GLU A 71 -1.65 7.31 10.71
N MET A 72 -2.15 6.08 10.67
CA MET A 72 -1.32 4.88 10.74
C MET A 72 -0.46 4.70 9.48
N VAL A 73 -1.03 4.98 8.29
CA VAL A 73 -0.27 4.87 7.04
C VAL A 73 0.83 5.92 7.00
N LYS A 74 0.55 7.17 7.41
CA LYS A 74 1.58 8.23 7.50
C LYS A 74 2.71 7.89 8.47
N ILE A 75 2.40 7.29 9.61
CA ILE A 75 3.44 6.81 10.54
C ILE A 75 4.30 5.73 9.88
N ALA A 76 3.67 4.78 9.18
CA ALA A 76 4.42 3.76 8.46
C ALA A 76 5.32 4.35 7.36
N GLU A 77 4.82 5.31 6.56
CA GLU A 77 5.62 6.03 5.55
C GLU A 77 6.80 6.78 6.19
N ALA A 78 6.59 7.45 7.32
CA ALA A 78 7.66 8.15 8.03
C ALA A 78 8.76 7.18 8.51
N LEU A 79 8.39 6.04 9.10
CA LEU A 79 9.35 5.02 9.52
C LEU A 79 10.08 4.39 8.31
N MET A 80 9.37 4.18 7.20
CA MET A 80 10.00 3.72 5.96
C MET A 80 11.05 4.73 5.46
N LEU A 81 10.75 6.03 5.48
CA LEU A 81 11.69 7.08 5.08
C LEU A 81 12.89 7.21 6.02
N GLU A 82 12.70 6.99 7.32
CA GLU A 82 13.76 7.14 8.32
C GLU A 82 14.71 5.94 8.39
N TYR A 83 14.18 4.72 8.27
CA TYR A 83 14.95 3.50 8.56
C TYR A 83 15.17 2.57 7.36
N SER A 84 14.58 2.86 6.20
CA SER A 84 14.87 2.05 5.02
C SER A 84 16.06 2.62 4.25
N ASP A 85 17.04 1.77 3.99
CA ASP A 85 18.10 2.00 3.04
C ASP A 85 17.49 2.04 1.63
N LYS A 86 17.03 3.20 1.18
CA LYS A 86 16.71 3.37 -0.25
C LYS A 86 17.98 3.25 -1.09
#